data_AF-A0A369ATN6-F1
#
_entry.id   AF-A0A369ATN6-F1
#
_cell.length_a   1.000
_cell.length_b   1.000
_cell.length_c   1.000
_cell.angle_alpha   90.00
_cell.angle_beta   90.00
_cell.angle_gamma   90.00
#
_symmetry.space_group_name_H-M   'P 1'
#
loop_
_entity.id
_entity.type
_entity.pdbx_description
1 polymer ?
#
loop_
_entity_poly.entity_id
_entity_poly.type
_entity_poly.pdbx_seq_one_letter_code
_entity_poly.pdbx_strand_id
1 'polypeptide(L)'
;MNRILQIILATASILFFMFIFNMVRNKRLELKYALVWILTSFSFIILSLFPGILTFISYVLHIKEPVNTLFLSILFFLLIIVFTLTLSLSRNANRVKTLTQELGILKAYIEELNKKDKAK
;
A
#
# COMPACT_ATOMS: atom_id res chain seq x y z
N MET A 1 -20.35 17.14 11.88
CA MET A 1 -18.88 17.21 11.84
C MET A 1 -18.46 18.63 12.20
N ASN A 2 -17.46 18.82 13.07
CA ASN A 2 -16.91 20.15 13.37
C ASN A 2 -16.24 20.72 12.11
N ARG A 3 -16.53 21.97 11.72
CA ARG A 3 -15.95 22.62 10.54
C ARG A 3 -14.43 22.71 10.60
N ILE A 4 -13.87 22.86 11.81
CA ILE A 4 -12.42 22.85 12.04
C ILE A 4 -11.82 21.51 11.60
N LEU A 5 -12.42 20.40 12.03
CA LEU A 5 -11.98 19.06 11.66
C LEU A 5 -12.07 18.85 10.15
N GLN A 6 -13.15 19.33 9.51
CA GLN A 6 -13.31 19.22 8.07
C GLN A 6 -12.21 19.97 7.29
N ILE A 7 -11.85 21.19 7.70
CA ILE A 7 -10.79 21.98 7.05
C ILE A 7 -9.42 21.30 7.21
N ILE A 8 -9.13 20.77 8.40
CA ILE A 8 -7.89 20.03 8.66
C ILE A 8 -7.81 18.79 7.76
N LEU A 9 -8.88 17.99 7.68
CA LEU A 9 -8.95 16.80 6.83
C LEU A 9 -8.83 17.14 5.35
N ALA A 10 -9.48 18.21 4.90
CA ALA A 10 -9.43 18.66 3.51
C ALA A 10 -7.99 19.01 3.14
N THR A 11 -7.34 19.83 3.96
CA THR A 11 -5.98 20.28 3.73
C THR A 11 -4.99 19.11 3.76
N ALA A 12 -5.11 18.22 4.75
CA ALA A 12 -4.26 17.03 4.87
C ALA A 12 -4.45 16.06 3.69
N SER A 13 -5.69 15.81 3.26
CA SER A 13 -5.98 14.91 2.13
C SER A 13 -5.44 15.44 0.81
N ILE A 14 -5.55 16.75 0.57
CA ILE A 14 -4.99 17.42 -0.61
C ILE A 14 -3.47 17.35 -0.60
N LEU A 15 -2.81 17.70 0.51
CA LEU A 15 -1.35 17.62 0.64
C LEU A 15 -0.86 16.18 0.43
N PHE A 16 -1.58 15.20 1.01
CA PHE A 16 -1.26 13.80 0.86
C PHE A 16 -1.41 13.32 -0.60
N PHE A 17 -2.48 13.73 -1.29
CA PHE A 17 -2.66 13.45 -2.70
C PHE A 17 -1.53 14.05 -3.55
N MET A 18 -1.16 15.31 -3.31
CA MET A 18 -0.03 15.96 -4.01
C MET A 18 1.29 15.22 -3.75
N PHE A 19 1.52 14.76 -2.53
CA PHE A 19 2.70 13.96 -2.16
C PHE A 19 2.74 12.63 -2.95
N ILE A 20 1.64 11.87 -2.97
CA ILE A 20 1.53 10.63 -3.74
C ILE A 20 1.72 10.91 -5.23
N PHE A 21 1.07 11.94 -5.76
CA PHE A 21 1.19 12.32 -7.17
C PHE A 21 2.66 12.65 -7.54
N ASN A 22 3.38 13.38 -6.69
CA ASN A 22 4.79 13.66 -6.89
C ASN A 22 5.66 12.40 -6.84
N MET A 23 5.36 11.45 -5.94
CA MET A 23 6.06 10.17 -5.90
C MET A 23 5.86 9.34 -7.17
N VAL A 24 4.64 9.36 -7.73
CA VAL A 24 4.32 8.70 -9.01
C VAL A 24 5.07 9.38 -10.16
N ARG A 25 5.02 10.72 -10.23
CA ARG A 25 5.74 11.51 -11.25
C ARG A 25 7.24 11.24 -11.24
N ASN A 26 7.84 11.10 -10.05
CA ASN A 26 9.26 10.83 -9.89
C ASN A 26 9.64 9.34 -10.03
N LYS A 27 8.71 8.49 -10.51
CA LYS A 27 8.90 7.04 -10.71
C LYS A 27 9.39 6.29 -9.46
N ARG A 28 9.09 6.82 -8.26
CA ARG A 28 9.49 6.21 -6.98
C ARG A 28 8.54 5.11 -6.51
N LEU A 29 7.33 5.04 -7.06
CA LEU A 29 6.38 3.94 -6.85
C LEU A 29 6.09 3.23 -8.18
N GLU A 30 6.13 1.90 -8.16
CA GLU A 30 5.59 1.11 -9.27
C GLU A 30 4.07 1.37 -9.40
N LEU A 31 3.58 1.42 -10.64
CA LEU A 31 2.20 1.79 -10.96
C LEU A 31 1.15 1.01 -10.15
N LYS A 32 1.34 -0.31 -9.96
CA LYS A 32 0.42 -1.15 -9.16
C LYS A 32 0.29 -0.68 -7.70
N TYR A 33 1.35 -0.11 -7.11
CA TYR A 33 1.33 0.41 -5.74
C TYR A 33 0.76 1.82 -5.69
N ALA A 34 1.05 2.61 -6.71
CA ALA A 34 0.48 3.94 -6.88
C ALA A 34 -1.04 3.90 -6.98
N LEU A 35 -1.63 2.92 -7.67
CA LEU A 35 -3.08 2.81 -7.85
C LEU A 35 -3.84 2.75 -6.52
N VAL A 36 -3.38 1.92 -5.57
CA VAL A 36 -4.01 1.83 -4.25
C VAL A 36 -3.93 3.17 -3.52
N TRP A 37 -2.76 3.81 -3.52
CA TRP A 37 -2.57 5.10 -2.86
C TRP A 37 -3.36 6.24 -3.50
N ILE A 38 -3.46 6.29 -4.82
CA ILE A 38 -4.27 7.27 -5.55
C ILE A 38 -5.74 7.08 -5.21
N LEU A 39 -6.24 5.84 -5.23
CA LEU A 39 -7.63 5.55 -4.91
C LEU A 39 -7.97 5.90 -3.45
N THR A 40 -7.09 5.58 -2.50
CA THR A 40 -7.28 5.93 -1.09
C THR A 40 -7.23 7.45 -0.86
N SER A 41 -6.23 8.15 -1.39
CA SER A 41 -6.11 9.60 -1.22
C SER A 41 -7.27 10.36 -1.88
N PHE A 42 -7.71 9.92 -3.06
CA PHE A 42 -8.90 10.46 -3.72
C PHE A 42 -10.18 10.21 -2.92
N SER A 43 -10.33 9.02 -2.34
CA SER A 43 -11.46 8.70 -1.45
C SER A 43 -11.50 9.63 -0.24
N PHE A 44 -10.35 9.96 0.37
CA PHE A 44 -10.31 10.92 1.47
C PHE A 44 -10.66 12.35 1.07
N ILE A 45 -10.28 12.79 -0.13
CA ILE A 45 -10.71 14.09 -0.67
C ILE A 45 -12.24 14.12 -0.78
N ILE A 46 -12.85 13.08 -1.36
CA ILE A 46 -14.31 12.98 -1.48
C ILE A 46 -14.98 13.02 -0.10
N LEU A 47 -14.51 12.21 0.86
CA LEU A 47 -15.06 12.17 2.22
C LEU A 47 -14.92 13.52 2.94
N SER A 48 -13.87 14.28 2.64
CA SER A 48 -13.65 15.61 3.21
C SER A 48 -14.53 16.70 2.59
N LEU A 49 -14.76 16.65 1.28
CA LEU A 49 -15.62 17.60 0.57
C LEU A 49 -17.11 17.34 0.84
N PHE A 50 -17.48 16.07 0.99
CA PHE A 50 -18.86 15.61 1.18
C PHE A 50 -19.02 14.87 2.51
N PRO A 51 -19.06 15.59 3.65
CA PRO A 51 -19.24 14.98 4.98
C PRO A 51 -20.59 14.25 5.11
N GLY A 52 -21.55 14.53 4.22
CA GLY A 52 -22.81 13.82 4.07
C GLY A 52 -22.64 12.30 3.88
N ILE A 53 -21.55 11.87 3.21
CA ILE A 53 -21.23 10.46 3.01
C ILE A 53 -20.89 9.80 4.35
N LEU A 54 -20.05 10.45 5.16
CA LEU A 54 -19.72 9.94 6.50
C LEU A 54 -20.95 9.88 7.39
N THR A 55 -21.82 10.89 7.37
CA THR A 55 -23.08 10.85 8.14
C THR A 55 -24.00 9.73 7.69
N PHE A 56 -24.09 9.48 6.38
CA PHE A 56 -24.89 8.37 5.84
C PHE A 56 -24.35 7.01 6.29
N ILE A 57 -23.03 6.78 6.15
CA ILE A 57 -22.39 5.54 6.60
C ILE A 57 -22.56 5.39 8.12
N SER A 58 -22.42 6.48 8.89
CA SER A 58 -22.61 6.45 10.35
C SER A 58 -24.02 6.01 10.73
N TYR A 59 -25.02 6.51 10.01
CA TYR A 59 -26.41 6.11 10.22
C TYR A 59 -26.62 4.63 9.89
N VAL A 60 -26.12 4.15 8.75
CA VAL A 60 -26.22 2.74 8.33
C VAL A 60 -25.53 1.81 9.34
N LEU A 61 -24.34 2.19 9.81
CA LEU A 61 -23.55 1.42 10.76
C LEU A 61 -23.94 1.64 12.23
N HIS A 62 -24.96 2.45 12.51
CA HIS A 62 -25.38 2.83 13.87
C HIS A 62 -24.24 3.41 14.72
N ILE A 63 -23.31 4.13 14.09
CA ILE A 63 -22.22 4.84 14.74
C ILE A 63 -22.69 6.24 15.13
N LYS A 64 -22.59 6.56 16.42
CA LYS A 64 -23.07 7.83 16.99
C LYS A 64 -22.40 9.07 16.38
N GLU A 65 -21.08 9.04 16.26
CA GLU A 65 -20.29 10.21 15.81
C GLU A 65 -19.69 9.96 14.42
N PRO A 66 -19.92 10.85 13.42
CA PRO A 66 -19.34 10.72 12.08
C PRO A 66 -17.81 10.67 12.04
N VAL A 67 -17.18 11.21 13.07
CA VAL A 67 -15.72 11.14 13.26
C VAL A 67 -15.27 9.70 13.50
N ASN A 68 -16.04 8.90 14.24
CA ASN A 68 -15.71 7.49 14.47
C ASN A 68 -15.86 6.67 13.19
N THR A 69 -16.83 6.99 12.35
CA THR A 69 -17.00 6.39 11.02
C THR A 69 -15.82 6.73 10.11
N LEU A 70 -15.31 7.96 10.18
CA LEU A 70 -14.09 8.34 9.48
C LEU A 70 -12.89 7.53 9.97
N PHE A 71 -12.70 7.38 11.29
CA PHE A 71 -11.64 6.54 11.84
C PHE A 71 -11.75 5.09 11.38
N LEU A 72 -12.96 4.51 11.42
CA LEU A 72 -13.21 3.16 10.94
C LEU A 72 -12.87 3.02 9.45
N SER A 73 -13.24 4.01 8.64
CA SER A 73 -12.92 4.04 7.21
C SER A 73 -11.41 4.08 6.98
N ILE A 74 -10.69 4.93 7.70
CA ILE A 74 -9.22 5.01 7.65
C ILE A 74 -8.59 3.67 8.03
N LEU A 75 -9.05 3.04 9.11
CA LEU A 75 -8.57 1.72 9.54
C LEU A 75 -8.81 0.65 8.46
N PHE A 76 -9.97 0.67 7.82
CA PHE A 76 -10.29 -0.27 6.75
C PHE A 76 -9.38 -0.07 5.52
N PHE A 77 -9.17 1.18 5.08
CA PHE A 77 -8.20 1.48 4.02
C PHE A 77 -6.79 1.06 4.40
N LEU A 78 -6.38 1.28 5.66
CA LEU A 78 -5.08 0.85 6.16
C LEU A 78 -4.93 -0.67 6.09
N LEU A 79 -5.96 -1.43 6.46
CA LEU A 79 -5.96 -2.89 6.34
C LEU A 79 -5.76 -3.34 4.87
N ILE A 80 -6.46 -2.71 3.91
CA ILE A 80 -6.28 -3.01 2.48
C ILE A 80 -4.84 -2.73 2.04
N ILE A 81 -4.27 -1.60 2.46
CA ILE A 81 -2.89 -1.21 2.13
C ILE A 81 -1.92 -2.23 2.70
N VAL A 82 -2.02 -2.54 3.99
CA VAL A 82 -1.14 -3.49 4.67
C VAL A 82 -1.27 -4.87 4.03
N PHE A 83 -2.48 -5.32 3.72
CA PHE A 83 -2.70 -6.60 3.04
C PHE A 83 -2.03 -6.63 1.66
N THR A 84 -2.16 -5.56 0.88
CA THR A 84 -1.49 -5.43 -0.43
C THR A 84 0.03 -5.47 -0.32
N LEU A 85 0.57 -4.84 0.73
CA LEU A 85 2.00 -4.89 1.06
C LEU A 85 2.43 -6.31 1.45
N THR A 86 1.66 -6.99 2.30
CA THR A 86 1.91 -8.38 2.70
C THR A 86 1.93 -9.33 1.50
N LEU A 87 0.98 -9.19 0.57
CA LEU A 87 0.98 -9.97 -0.67
C LEU A 87 2.23 -9.73 -1.52
N SER A 88 2.66 -8.48 -1.61
CA SER A 88 3.85 -8.09 -2.36
C SER A 88 5.12 -8.60 -1.72
N LEU A 89 5.23 -8.49 -0.40
CA LEU A 89 6.34 -9.02 0.38
C LEU A 89 6.44 -10.54 0.22
N SER A 90 5.32 -11.25 0.32
CA SER A 90 5.24 -12.71 0.13
C SER A 90 5.74 -13.14 -1.27
N ARG A 91 5.32 -12.43 -2.33
CA ARG A 91 5.81 -12.70 -3.69
C ARG A 91 7.31 -12.45 -3.83
N ASN A 92 7.83 -11.39 -3.23
CA ASN A 92 9.26 -11.11 -3.24
C ASN A 92 10.06 -12.14 -2.45
N ALA A 93 9.56 -12.58 -1.29
CA ALA A 93 10.19 -13.65 -0.51
C ALA A 93 10.31 -14.96 -1.31
N ASN A 94 9.26 -15.33 -2.06
CA ASN A 94 9.29 -16.50 -2.93
C ASN A 94 10.33 -16.36 -4.06
N ARG A 95 10.42 -15.19 -4.70
CA ARG A 95 11.44 -14.93 -5.73
C ARG A 95 12.86 -15.03 -5.18
N VAL A 96 13.11 -14.44 -4.01
CA VAL A 96 14.41 -14.52 -3.33
C VAL A 96 14.75 -15.97 -3.00
N LYS A 97 13.78 -16.76 -2.52
CA LYS A 97 13.95 -18.19 -2.25
C LYS A 97 14.35 -18.94 -3.53
N THR A 98 13.63 -18.76 -4.63
CA THR A 98 13.94 -19.41 -5.91
C THR A 98 15.34 -19.04 -6.41
N LEU A 99 15.70 -17.76 -6.40
CA LEU A 99 17.04 -17.31 -6.80
C LEU A 99 18.15 -17.91 -5.91
N THR A 100 17.89 -18.03 -4.61
CA THR A 100 18.83 -18.67 -3.67
C THR A 100 19.03 -20.15 -3.99
N GLN A 101 17.95 -20.86 -4.35
CA GLN A 101 18.01 -22.26 -4.76
C GLN A 101 18.78 -22.45 -6.07
N GLU A 102 18.50 -21.63 -7.08
CA GLU A 102 19.23 -21.64 -8.36
C GLU A 102 20.72 -21.34 -8.17
N LEU A 103 21.07 -20.36 -7.33
CA LEU A 103 22.46 -20.07 -6.97
C LEU A 103 23.13 -21.26 -6.27
N GLY A 104 22.42 -22.00 -5.42
CA GLY A 104 22.93 -23.20 -4.76
C GLY A 104 23.26 -24.31 -5.76
N ILE A 105 22.34 -24.59 -6.70
CA ILE A 105 22.54 -25.58 -7.76
C ILE A 105 23.71 -25.18 -8.67
N LEU A 106 23.78 -23.90 -9.07
CA LEU A 106 24.85 -23.40 -9.91
C LEU A 106 26.23 -23.53 -9.25
N LYS A 107 26.33 -23.22 -7.95
CA LYS A 107 27.57 -23.39 -7.18
C LYS A 107 28.00 -24.86 -7.12
N ALA A 108 27.06 -25.78 -6.89
CA ALA A 108 27.36 -27.21 -6.86
C ALA A 108 27.89 -27.69 -8.22
N TYR A 109 27.27 -27.27 -9.32
CA TYR A 109 27.72 -27.61 -10.68
C TYR A 109 29.14 -27.10 -10.98
N ILE A 110 29.46 -25.85 -10.59
CA ILE A 110 30.81 -25.29 -10.75
C ILE A 110 31.84 -26.10 -9.93
N GLU A 111 31.48 -26.53 -8.72
CA GLU A 111 32.37 -27.35 -7.89
C GLU A 111 32.64 -28.71 -8.51
N GLU A 112 31.64 -29.36 -9.11
CA GLU A 112 31.82 -30.61 -9.86
C GLU A 112 32.71 -30.45 -11.08
N LEU A 113 32.54 -29.38 -11.86
CA LEU A 113 33.42 -29.08 -13.01
C LEU A 113 34.87 -28.89 -12.57
N ASN A 114 35.11 -28.11 -11.51
CA ASN A 114 36.44 -27.89 -10.97
C ASN A 114 37.09 -29.18 -10.45
N LYS A 115 36.31 -30.12 -9.89
CA LYS A 115 36.81 -31.44 -9.47
C LYS A 115 37.21 -32.30 -10.66
N LYS A 116 36.45 -32.28 -11.76
CA LYS A 116 36.77 -33.02 -12.99
C LYS A 116 38.02 -32.48 -13.68
N ASP A 117 38.22 -31.17 -13.68
CA ASP A 117 39.38 -30.53 -14.30
C ASP A 117 40.68 -30.86 -13.54
N LYS A 118 40.63 -30.89 -12.20
CA LYS A 118 41.78 -31.31 -11.35
C LYS A 118 42.13 -32.80 -11.42
N ALA A 119 41.22 -33.62 -11.95
CA ALA A 119 41.43 -35.07 -12.08
C ALA A 119 41.98 -35.49 -13.45
N LYS A 120 42.10 -34.54 -14.39
CA LYS A 120 42.82 -34.71 -15.66
C LYS A 120 44.25 -34.23 -15.53
#